data_AF-A0A7S2EUP9-F1
#
_entry.id   AF-A0A7S2EUP9-F1
#
_cell.length_a   1.000
_cell.length_b   1.000
_cell.length_c   1.000
_cell.angle_alpha   90.00
_cell.angle_beta   90.00
_cell.angle_gamma   90.00
#
_symmetry.space_group_name_H-M   'P 1'
#
loop_
_entity.id
_entity.type
_entity.pdbx_description
1 polymer ?
#
loop_
_entity_poly.entity_id
_entity_poly.type
_entity_poly.pdbx_seq_one_letter_code
_entity_poly.pdbx_strand_id
1 'polypeptide(L)'
;DGEEEEDEDEDEDEAKAEERRRARIVRLRDDATFLDALFQKAEGAKVSSPDLVLIRADFLLSTGRAKEAEEILRSAAAAATETTTRTKPDARVYLRWAQIASRLRTTGTKTEIGPEAILRRAMREVPVRDAGHAKLSAELLRHLLMLPANQTGKGGANKEATELLRRLLLLSKSDSQSSDDVDLPDLCLMYVRRASLSGLEATRQAYSTVLFESGYAGSCRGMSADEARGVGQ
;
A
#
# COMPACT_ATOMS: atom_id res chain seq x y z
N ASP A 1 50.32 46.42 -4.04
CA ASP A 1 49.90 46.16 -2.65
C ASP A 1 48.39 46.05 -2.61
N GLY A 2 47.91 44.85 -2.36
CA GLY A 2 46.49 44.54 -2.18
C GLY A 2 46.10 43.28 -2.92
N GLU A 3 45.43 42.38 -2.18
CA GLU A 3 44.73 41.14 -2.60
C GLU A 3 45.53 39.84 -2.41
N GLU A 4 45.45 39.26 -1.22
CA GLU A 4 45.67 37.83 -0.90
C GLU A 4 45.22 37.57 0.57
N GLU A 5 43.94 37.79 0.91
CA GLU A 5 43.36 37.42 2.23
C GLU A 5 41.85 37.07 2.08
N GLU A 6 41.48 36.01 1.36
CA GLU A 6 40.08 35.52 1.34
C GLU A 6 39.91 33.98 1.42
N ASP A 7 40.98 33.18 1.52
CA ASP A 7 40.87 31.71 1.41
C ASP A 7 40.81 30.93 2.75
N GLU A 8 41.01 31.55 3.92
CA GLU A 8 41.06 30.83 5.21
C GLU A 8 39.68 30.50 5.81
N ASP A 9 38.63 31.22 5.44
CA ASP A 9 37.31 31.07 6.07
C ASP A 9 36.49 29.87 5.52
N GLU A 10 36.74 29.43 4.28
CA GLU A 10 35.97 28.34 3.66
C GLU A 10 36.32 26.95 4.24
N ASP A 11 37.60 26.71 4.57
CA ASP A 11 38.07 25.43 5.11
C ASP A 11 37.57 25.17 6.55
N GLU A 12 37.43 26.23 7.36
CA GLU A 12 36.89 26.11 8.72
C GLU A 12 35.40 25.73 8.73
N ASP A 13 34.63 26.27 7.80
CA ASP A 13 33.20 26.01 7.70
C ASP A 13 32.91 24.60 7.18
N GLU A 14 33.74 24.08 6.26
CA GLU A 14 33.64 22.68 5.82
C GLU A 14 33.98 21.70 6.95
N ALA A 15 35.04 21.96 7.72
CA ALA A 15 35.43 21.13 8.86
C ALA A 15 34.33 21.08 9.95
N LYS A 16 33.75 22.23 10.30
CA LYS A 16 32.62 22.31 11.24
C LYS A 16 31.37 21.61 10.71
N ALA A 17 31.10 21.69 9.40
CA ALA A 17 29.98 20.99 8.76
C ALA A 17 30.18 19.47 8.78
N GLU A 18 31.40 18.99 8.54
CA GLU A 18 31.73 17.57 8.60
C GLU A 18 31.61 17.03 10.03
N GLU A 19 32.09 17.77 11.03
CA GLU A 19 31.96 17.39 12.43
C GLU A 19 30.49 17.27 12.86
N ARG A 20 29.64 18.23 12.46
CA ARG A 20 28.18 18.17 12.69
C ARG A 20 27.55 16.95 12.02
N ARG A 21 27.98 16.58 10.80
CA ARG A 21 27.51 15.37 10.11
C ARG A 21 27.92 14.12 10.87
N ARG A 22 29.18 14.01 11.31
CA ARG A 22 29.69 12.87 12.10
C ARG A 22 28.94 12.73 13.42
N ALA A 23 28.78 13.82 14.17
CA ALA A 23 28.02 13.80 15.43
C ALA A 23 26.56 13.37 15.24
N ARG A 24 25.93 13.81 14.13
CA ARG A 24 24.57 13.38 13.78
C ARG A 24 24.50 11.88 13.49
N ILE A 25 25.48 11.32 12.77
CA ILE A 25 25.53 9.88 12.47
C ILE A 25 25.68 9.07 13.76
N VAL A 26 26.53 9.50 14.69
CA VAL A 26 26.72 8.82 15.98
C VAL A 26 25.41 8.81 16.78
N ARG A 27 24.73 9.96 16.90
CA ARG A 27 23.43 10.03 17.61
C ARG A 27 22.38 9.11 16.99
N LEU A 28 22.25 9.09 15.66
CA LEU A 28 21.32 8.20 14.97
C LEU A 28 21.63 6.72 15.21
N ARG A 29 22.92 6.38 15.34
CA ARG A 29 23.34 5.02 15.68
C ARG A 29 22.93 4.66 17.10
N ASP A 30 23.18 5.54 18.07
CA ASP A 30 22.81 5.32 19.47
C ASP A 30 21.29 5.16 19.63
N ASP A 31 20.51 6.04 18.98
CA ASP A 31 19.05 5.97 18.94
C ASP A 31 18.55 4.64 18.36
N ALA A 32 19.17 4.16 17.27
CA ALA A 32 18.83 2.87 16.68
C ALA A 32 19.12 1.70 17.62
N THR A 33 20.24 1.71 18.35
CA THR A 33 20.54 0.66 19.33
C THR A 33 19.55 0.64 20.49
N PHE A 34 19.14 1.82 20.97
CA PHE A 34 18.15 1.94 22.03
C PHE A 34 16.79 1.40 21.58
N LEU A 35 16.34 1.74 20.37
CA LEU A 35 15.08 1.24 19.83
C LEU A 35 15.09 -0.27 19.64
N ASP A 36 16.19 -0.85 19.13
CA ASP A 36 16.30 -2.31 18.98
C ASP A 36 16.21 -3.03 20.34
N ALA A 37 16.89 -2.49 21.37
CA ALA A 37 16.81 -3.02 22.74
C ALA A 37 15.39 -2.90 23.34
N LEU A 38 14.70 -1.79 23.06
CA LEU A 38 13.31 -1.59 23.50
C LEU A 38 12.37 -2.62 22.87
N PHE A 39 12.51 -2.88 21.58
CA PHE A 39 11.71 -3.88 20.87
C PHE A 39 11.99 -5.30 21.36
N GLN A 40 13.25 -5.66 21.58
CA GLN A 40 13.62 -6.96 22.16
C GLN A 40 13.02 -7.13 23.57
N LYS A 41 13.04 -6.08 24.38
CA LYS A 41 12.44 -6.11 25.72
C LYS A 41 10.92 -6.26 25.68
N ALA A 42 10.25 -5.57 24.74
CA ALA A 42 8.81 -5.73 24.53
C ALA A 42 8.44 -7.16 24.09
N GLU A 43 9.23 -7.75 23.20
CA GLU A 43 9.09 -9.14 22.76
C GLU A 43 9.29 -10.13 23.90
N GLY A 44 10.34 -9.96 24.72
CA GLY A 44 10.57 -10.77 25.91
C GLY A 44 9.45 -10.67 26.94
N ALA A 45 8.80 -9.50 27.04
CA ALA A 45 7.62 -9.28 27.88
C ALA A 45 6.29 -9.75 27.24
N LYS A 46 6.33 -10.28 26.01
CA LYS A 46 5.15 -10.68 25.20
C LYS A 46 4.16 -9.53 24.99
N VAL A 47 4.63 -8.29 25.00
CA VAL A 47 3.83 -7.12 24.68
C VAL A 47 3.78 -6.97 23.16
N SER A 48 2.60 -7.13 22.59
CA SER A 48 2.40 -7.00 21.15
C SER A 48 1.07 -6.31 20.85
N SER A 49 1.12 -5.35 19.93
CA SER A 49 -0.05 -4.70 19.34
C SER A 49 0.23 -4.49 17.85
N PRO A 50 -0.82 -4.37 16.99
CA PRO A 50 -0.62 -4.07 15.58
C PRO A 50 0.22 -2.81 15.36
N ASP A 51 0.02 -1.76 16.16
CA ASP A 51 0.78 -0.51 16.05
C ASP A 51 2.26 -0.73 16.39
N LEU A 52 2.56 -1.48 17.46
CA LEU A 52 3.95 -1.78 17.84
C LEU A 52 4.65 -2.61 16.77
N VAL A 53 3.95 -3.59 16.18
CA VAL A 53 4.45 -4.40 15.08
C VAL A 53 4.77 -3.53 13.85
N LEU A 54 3.87 -2.61 13.49
CA LEU A 54 4.07 -1.70 12.36
C LEU A 54 5.27 -0.76 12.58
N ILE A 55 5.38 -0.16 13.77
CA ILE A 55 6.50 0.71 14.13
C ILE A 55 7.82 -0.07 14.08
N ARG A 56 7.85 -1.30 14.61
CA ARG A 56 9.04 -2.16 14.55
C ARG A 56 9.41 -2.53 13.13
N ALA A 57 8.43 -2.88 12.28
CA ALA A 57 8.67 -3.17 10.87
C ALA A 57 9.26 -1.94 10.14
N ASP A 58 8.73 -0.75 10.40
CA ASP A 58 9.23 0.50 9.81
C ASP A 58 10.65 0.84 10.27
N PHE A 59 10.95 0.63 11.56
CA PHE A 59 12.31 0.74 12.08
C PHE A 59 13.27 -0.23 11.38
N LEU A 60 12.88 -1.51 11.24
CA LEU A 60 13.67 -2.51 10.53
C LEU A 60 13.90 -2.13 9.06
N LEU A 61 12.88 -1.60 8.38
CA LEU A 61 13.04 -1.08 7.02
C LEU A 61 14.01 0.09 6.95
N SER A 62 13.93 1.04 7.89
CA SER A 62 14.81 2.21 7.94
C SER A 62 16.28 1.85 8.18
N THR A 63 16.52 0.71 8.82
CA THR A 63 17.85 0.16 9.09
C THR A 63 18.29 -0.87 8.05
N GLY A 64 17.55 -1.04 6.95
CA GLY A 64 17.89 -1.94 5.84
C GLY A 64 17.57 -3.42 6.10
N ARG A 65 16.95 -3.76 7.23
CA ARG A 65 16.59 -5.13 7.65
C ARG A 65 15.23 -5.56 7.10
N ALA A 66 15.05 -5.46 5.79
CA ALA A 66 13.75 -5.67 5.15
C ALA A 66 13.18 -7.09 5.29
N LYS A 67 14.04 -8.13 5.33
CA LYS A 67 13.60 -9.51 5.55
C LYS A 67 13.04 -9.72 6.96
N GLU A 68 13.68 -9.12 7.96
CA GLU A 68 13.23 -9.20 9.35
C GLU A 68 11.91 -8.43 9.53
N ALA A 69 11.76 -7.30 8.82
CA ALA A 69 10.49 -6.57 8.75
C ALA A 69 9.36 -7.42 8.13
N GLU A 70 9.65 -8.18 7.08
CA GLU A 70 8.70 -9.12 6.49
C GLU A 70 8.32 -10.24 7.47
N GLU A 71 9.31 -10.82 8.15
CA GLU A 71 9.12 -11.92 9.09
C GLU A 71 8.27 -11.52 10.31
N ILE A 72 8.50 -10.35 10.88
CA ILE A 72 7.69 -9.89 12.03
C ILE A 72 6.24 -9.65 11.64
N LEU A 73 5.98 -9.09 10.45
CA LEU A 73 4.61 -8.87 9.96
C LEU A 73 3.91 -10.19 9.64
N ARG A 74 4.62 -11.14 9.00
CA ARG A 74 4.12 -12.49 8.76
C ARG A 74 3.75 -13.20 10.07
N SER A 75 4.60 -13.09 11.08
CA SER A 75 4.38 -13.71 12.39
C SER A 75 3.20 -13.08 13.12
N ALA A 76 3.07 -11.76 13.08
CA ALA A 76 1.92 -11.04 13.64
C ALA A 76 0.60 -11.42 12.94
N ALA A 77 0.61 -11.55 11.62
CA ALA A 77 -0.53 -12.01 10.83
C ALA A 77 -0.94 -13.45 11.18
N ALA A 78 0.03 -14.36 11.34
CA ALA A 78 -0.25 -15.75 11.74
C ALA A 78 -0.77 -15.87 13.18
N ALA A 79 -0.21 -15.10 14.12
CA ALA A 79 -0.65 -15.11 15.52
C ALA A 79 -2.13 -14.69 15.67
N ALA A 80 -2.60 -13.74 14.85
CA ALA A 80 -4.01 -13.33 14.81
C ALA A 80 -4.95 -14.44 14.33
N THR A 81 -4.45 -15.45 13.60
CA THR A 81 -5.24 -16.60 13.12
C THR A 81 -5.19 -17.82 14.03
N GLU A 82 -4.07 -18.06 14.71
CA GLU A 82 -3.83 -19.31 15.44
C GLU A 82 -4.27 -19.27 16.90
N THR A 83 -4.39 -18.07 17.48
CA THR A 83 -4.70 -17.94 18.90
C THR A 83 -6.18 -17.66 19.12
N THR A 84 -6.80 -18.42 20.04
CA THR A 84 -8.11 -18.12 20.67
C THR A 84 -8.11 -16.78 21.43
N THR A 85 -6.99 -16.05 21.43
CA THR A 85 -6.87 -14.73 22.02
C THR A 85 -7.43 -13.65 21.08
N ARG A 86 -8.12 -12.68 21.69
CA ARG A 86 -8.90 -11.56 21.11
C ARG A 86 -8.19 -10.63 20.10
N THR A 87 -7.00 -10.95 19.61
CA THR A 87 -6.30 -10.13 18.60
C THR A 87 -6.97 -10.30 17.25
N LYS A 88 -7.83 -9.33 16.89
CA LYS A 88 -8.48 -9.28 15.59
C LYS A 88 -7.42 -9.10 14.49
N PRO A 89 -7.57 -9.77 13.33
CA PRO A 89 -6.76 -9.49 12.15
C PRO A 89 -6.79 -7.99 11.81
N ASP A 90 -5.63 -7.38 11.66
CA ASP A 90 -5.50 -5.95 11.33
C ASP A 90 -5.09 -5.80 9.86
N ALA A 91 -5.94 -5.12 9.08
CA ALA A 91 -5.70 -4.87 7.66
C ALA A 91 -4.39 -4.12 7.39
N ARG A 92 -3.96 -3.23 8.30
CA ARG A 92 -2.74 -2.43 8.16
C ARG A 92 -1.49 -3.30 8.18
N VAL A 93 -1.46 -4.34 9.03
CA VAL A 93 -0.37 -5.31 9.10
C VAL A 93 -0.25 -6.06 7.77
N TYR A 94 -1.38 -6.52 7.23
CA TYR A 94 -1.43 -7.21 5.94
C TYR A 94 -1.01 -6.32 4.76
N LEU A 95 -1.51 -5.09 4.71
CA LEU A 95 -1.13 -4.11 3.69
C LEU A 95 0.38 -3.83 3.73
N ARG A 96 0.92 -3.60 4.93
CA ARG A 96 2.36 -3.33 5.08
C ARG A 96 3.20 -4.53 4.66
N TRP A 97 2.77 -5.75 5.01
CA TRP A 97 3.45 -6.97 4.58
C TRP A 97 3.45 -7.11 3.06
N ALA A 98 2.30 -6.93 2.41
CA ALA A 98 2.21 -7.00 0.95
C ALA A 98 3.10 -5.95 0.27
N GLN A 99 3.15 -4.72 0.78
CA GLN A 99 4.03 -3.67 0.26
C GLN A 99 5.51 -4.05 0.34
N ILE A 100 5.95 -4.60 1.48
CA ILE A 100 7.34 -5.03 1.66
C ILE A 100 7.65 -6.20 0.73
N ALA A 101 6.77 -7.21 0.66
CA ALA A 101 6.94 -8.34 -0.25
C ALA A 101 7.02 -7.90 -1.72
N SER A 102 6.21 -6.93 -2.13
CA SER A 102 6.29 -6.34 -3.46
C SER A 102 7.64 -5.67 -3.72
N ARG A 103 8.15 -4.87 -2.77
CA ARG A 103 9.45 -4.20 -2.88
C ARG A 103 10.60 -5.21 -2.97
N LEU A 104 10.60 -6.21 -2.09
CA LEU A 104 11.60 -7.28 -2.09
C LEU A 104 11.60 -8.05 -3.42
N ARG A 105 10.41 -8.33 -3.97
CA ARG A 105 10.29 -8.95 -5.30
C ARG A 105 10.90 -8.07 -6.38
N THR A 106 10.65 -6.74 -6.37
CA THR A 106 11.22 -5.82 -7.37
C THR A 106 12.73 -5.68 -7.27
N THR A 107 13.32 -5.85 -6.08
CA THR A 107 14.78 -5.83 -5.89
C THR A 107 15.44 -7.18 -6.16
N GLY A 108 14.71 -8.16 -6.70
CA GLY A 108 15.21 -9.50 -7.00
C GLY A 108 15.41 -10.40 -5.78
N THR A 109 14.97 -9.95 -4.60
CA THR A 109 14.98 -10.79 -3.40
C THR A 109 13.83 -11.79 -3.49
N LYS A 110 14.13 -13.09 -3.34
CA LYS A 110 13.09 -14.12 -3.29
C LYS A 110 12.26 -13.96 -2.03
N THR A 111 10.98 -13.67 -2.21
CA THR A 111 9.94 -13.73 -1.18
C THR A 111 9.24 -15.08 -1.26
N GLU A 112 8.94 -15.71 -0.13
CA GLU A 112 8.23 -17.00 -0.11
C GLU A 112 6.80 -16.89 -0.63
N ILE A 113 6.14 -15.75 -0.34
CA ILE A 113 4.74 -15.49 -0.67
C ILE A 113 4.65 -14.17 -1.43
N GLY A 114 3.81 -14.13 -2.46
CA GLY A 114 3.55 -12.91 -3.21
C GLY A 114 2.61 -11.93 -2.52
N PRO A 115 2.70 -10.61 -2.83
CA PRO A 115 1.76 -9.61 -2.33
C PRO A 115 0.31 -9.99 -2.64
N GLU A 116 0.04 -10.58 -3.81
CA GLU A 116 -1.31 -11.00 -4.20
C GLU A 116 -1.85 -12.13 -3.29
N ALA A 117 -0.99 -13.07 -2.90
CA ALA A 117 -1.38 -14.16 -2.01
C ALA A 117 -1.59 -13.68 -0.57
N ILE A 118 -0.75 -12.74 -0.11
CA ILE A 118 -0.89 -12.06 1.18
C ILE A 118 -2.23 -11.32 1.24
N LEU A 119 -2.55 -10.51 0.22
CA LEU A 119 -3.77 -9.72 0.18
C LEU A 119 -5.03 -10.60 0.07
N ARG A 120 -5.00 -11.68 -0.72
CA ARG A 120 -6.10 -12.66 -0.76
C ARG A 120 -6.32 -13.35 0.59
N ARG A 121 -5.24 -13.63 1.33
CA ARG A 121 -5.33 -14.15 2.70
C ARG A 121 -5.98 -13.12 3.62
N ALA A 122 -5.50 -11.88 3.60
CA ALA A 122 -6.05 -10.77 4.38
C ALA A 122 -7.55 -10.59 4.14
N MET A 123 -8.02 -10.63 2.89
CA MET A 123 -9.44 -10.49 2.56
C MET A 123 -10.33 -11.63 3.08
N ARG A 124 -9.79 -12.81 3.38
CA ARG A 124 -10.54 -13.90 4.00
C ARG A 124 -10.65 -13.75 5.52
N GLU A 125 -9.69 -13.07 6.12
CA GLU A 125 -9.57 -12.97 7.59
C GLU A 125 -10.09 -11.64 8.14
N VAL A 126 -9.92 -10.55 7.39
CA VAL A 126 -10.39 -9.22 7.76
C VAL A 126 -11.87 -9.08 7.38
N PRO A 127 -12.77 -8.80 8.35
CA PRO A 127 -14.20 -8.65 8.08
C PRO A 127 -14.49 -7.60 7.00
N VAL A 128 -15.52 -7.84 6.19
CA VAL A 128 -15.93 -6.92 5.11
C VAL A 128 -16.33 -5.54 5.61
N ARG A 129 -16.83 -5.46 6.85
CA ARG A 129 -17.24 -4.21 7.51
C ARG A 129 -16.07 -3.42 8.09
N ASP A 130 -14.86 -3.97 8.05
CA ASP A 130 -13.66 -3.24 8.49
C ASP A 130 -13.28 -2.20 7.43
N ALA A 131 -12.97 -0.98 7.86
CA ALA A 131 -12.59 0.11 6.96
C ALA A 131 -11.33 -0.24 6.12
N GLY A 132 -10.47 -1.13 6.62
CA GLY A 132 -9.31 -1.63 5.90
C GLY A 132 -9.64 -2.61 4.77
N HIS A 133 -10.85 -3.18 4.72
CA HIS A 133 -11.22 -4.16 3.69
C HIS A 133 -11.28 -3.56 2.28
N ALA A 134 -11.75 -2.31 2.15
CA ALA A 134 -11.73 -1.57 0.89
C ALA A 134 -10.29 -1.32 0.43
N LYS A 135 -9.39 -0.94 1.35
CA LYS A 135 -7.96 -0.75 1.07
C LYS A 135 -7.28 -2.05 0.61
N LEU A 136 -7.56 -3.16 1.27
CA LEU A 136 -7.06 -4.49 0.87
C LEU A 136 -7.53 -4.87 -0.54
N SER A 137 -8.80 -4.61 -0.86
CA SER A 137 -9.38 -4.89 -2.17
C SER A 137 -8.76 -4.01 -3.26
N ALA A 138 -8.57 -2.73 -2.97
CA ALA A 138 -7.92 -1.77 -3.86
C ALA A 138 -6.47 -2.18 -4.14
N GLU A 139 -5.71 -2.52 -3.10
CA GLU A 139 -4.31 -2.90 -3.26
C GLU A 139 -4.16 -4.22 -4.02
N LEU A 140 -5.04 -5.20 -3.76
CA LEU A 140 -5.05 -6.44 -4.54
C LEU A 140 -5.35 -6.16 -6.01
N LEU A 141 -6.33 -5.29 -6.28
CA LEU A 141 -6.62 -4.85 -7.64
C LEU A 141 -5.39 -4.23 -8.30
N ARG A 142 -4.66 -3.31 -7.64
CA ARG A 142 -3.42 -2.73 -8.18
C ARG A 142 -2.42 -3.80 -8.58
N HIS A 143 -2.15 -4.76 -7.70
CA HIS A 143 -1.21 -5.84 -8.02
C HIS A 143 -1.68 -6.69 -9.20
N LEU A 144 -2.96 -7.07 -9.25
CA LEU A 144 -3.51 -7.81 -10.38
C LEU A 144 -3.40 -7.02 -11.69
N LEU A 145 -3.56 -5.70 -11.64
CA LEU A 145 -3.45 -4.82 -12.81
C LEU A 145 -2.01 -4.55 -13.26
N MET A 146 -1.02 -4.78 -12.40
CA MET A 146 0.41 -4.70 -12.74
C MET A 146 1.00 -6.02 -13.26
N LEU A 147 0.35 -7.17 -13.02
CA LEU A 147 0.83 -8.46 -13.53
C LEU A 147 0.78 -8.50 -15.07
N PRO A 148 1.85 -8.94 -15.76
CA PRO A 148 1.86 -8.96 -17.21
C PRO A 148 0.80 -9.93 -17.77
N ALA A 149 0.19 -9.58 -18.90
CA ALA A 149 -0.96 -10.29 -19.47
C ALA A 149 -0.69 -11.78 -19.71
N ASN A 150 0.57 -12.15 -20.01
CA ASN A 150 1.00 -13.53 -20.20
C ASN A 150 1.01 -14.38 -18.91
N GLN A 151 1.19 -13.78 -17.74
CA GLN A 151 1.10 -14.47 -16.44
C GLN A 151 -0.35 -14.65 -15.99
N THR A 152 -1.30 -13.99 -16.64
CA THR A 152 -2.74 -14.15 -16.38
C THR A 152 -3.40 -15.25 -17.20
N GLY A 153 -2.59 -16.17 -17.78
CA GLY A 153 -2.91 -17.17 -18.80
C GLY A 153 -4.04 -18.20 -18.52
N LYS A 154 -4.94 -17.93 -17.56
CA LYS A 154 -6.19 -18.67 -17.36
C LYS A 154 -7.41 -17.76 -17.14
N GLY A 155 -7.36 -16.48 -17.52
CA GLY A 155 -8.51 -15.54 -17.42
C GLY A 155 -8.99 -15.25 -15.98
N GLY A 156 -8.47 -15.95 -14.97
CA GLY A 156 -8.87 -15.84 -13.57
C GLY A 156 -8.50 -14.50 -12.96
N ALA A 157 -7.29 -13.99 -13.23
CA ALA A 157 -6.85 -12.70 -12.71
C ALA A 157 -7.67 -11.52 -13.27
N ASN A 158 -8.07 -11.57 -14.55
CA ASN A 158 -8.94 -10.54 -15.13
C ASN A 158 -10.35 -10.62 -14.56
N LYS A 159 -10.91 -11.82 -14.36
CA LYS A 159 -12.21 -11.99 -13.70
C LYS A 159 -12.17 -11.48 -12.26
N GLU A 160 -11.14 -11.86 -11.51
CA GLU A 160 -10.91 -11.39 -10.14
C GLU A 160 -10.78 -9.87 -10.08
N ALA A 161 -10.00 -9.26 -10.98
CA ALA A 161 -9.87 -7.80 -11.07
C ALA A 161 -11.21 -7.11 -11.37
N THR A 162 -12.02 -7.66 -12.28
CA THR A 162 -13.36 -7.15 -12.57
C THR A 162 -14.23 -7.21 -11.31
N GLU A 163 -14.32 -8.37 -10.65
CA GLU A 163 -15.14 -8.53 -9.44
C GLU A 163 -14.70 -7.64 -8.28
N LEU A 164 -13.38 -7.46 -8.09
CA LEU A 164 -12.84 -6.52 -7.10
C LEU A 164 -13.24 -5.08 -7.42
N LEU A 165 -13.16 -4.66 -8.69
CA LEU A 165 -13.58 -3.35 -9.12
C LEU A 165 -15.08 -3.13 -8.88
N ARG A 166 -15.93 -4.10 -9.25
CA ARG A 166 -17.38 -4.04 -8.97
C ARG A 166 -17.64 -3.85 -7.48
N ARG A 167 -16.97 -4.64 -6.66
CA ARG A 167 -17.13 -4.59 -5.21
C ARG A 167 -16.69 -3.25 -4.63
N LEU A 168 -15.58 -2.68 -5.09
CA LEU A 168 -15.12 -1.36 -4.69
C LEU A 168 -16.12 -0.26 -5.09
N LEU A 169 -16.68 -0.33 -6.31
CA LEU A 169 -17.71 0.60 -6.77
C LEU A 169 -19.00 0.49 -5.94
N LEU A 170 -19.36 -0.71 -5.47
CA LEU A 170 -20.51 -0.90 -4.59
C LEU A 170 -20.26 -0.39 -3.16
N LEU A 171 -19.06 -0.62 -2.62
CA LEU A 171 -18.67 -0.15 -1.29
C LEU A 171 -18.61 1.38 -1.23
N SER A 172 -18.03 2.04 -2.25
CA SER A 172 -17.97 3.51 -2.33
C SER A 172 -19.34 4.19 -2.38
N LYS A 173 -20.38 3.50 -2.87
CA LYS A 173 -21.77 4.02 -2.86
C LYS A 173 -22.47 3.88 -1.51
N SER A 174 -22.03 2.94 -0.69
CA SER A 174 -22.74 2.55 0.53
C SER A 174 -22.23 3.33 1.76
N ASP A 175 -20.98 3.80 1.72
CA ASP A 175 -20.36 4.52 2.83
C ASP A 175 -20.32 6.02 2.56
N SER A 176 -21.16 6.77 3.29
CA SER A 176 -21.10 8.24 3.37
C SER A 176 -20.03 8.74 4.37
N GLN A 177 -19.24 7.85 4.99
CA GLN A 177 -18.36 8.21 6.12
C GLN A 177 -16.92 7.66 6.10
N SER A 178 -16.46 6.90 5.10
CA SER A 178 -15.16 6.22 5.21
C SER A 178 -14.30 6.11 3.93
N SER A 179 -14.77 6.59 2.78
CA SER A 179 -14.16 6.30 1.47
C SER A 179 -12.96 7.18 1.08
N ASP A 180 -12.53 8.13 1.91
CA ASP A 180 -11.52 9.13 1.51
C ASP A 180 -10.13 8.55 1.20
N ASP A 181 -9.84 7.30 1.57
CA ASP A 181 -8.50 6.73 1.44
C ASP A 181 -8.26 5.88 0.18
N VAL A 182 -9.29 5.59 -0.64
CA VAL A 182 -9.13 4.78 -1.87
C VAL A 182 -9.34 5.64 -3.10
N ASP A 183 -8.26 5.92 -3.83
CA ASP A 183 -8.29 6.61 -5.13
C ASP A 183 -8.91 5.71 -6.22
N LEU A 184 -10.24 5.65 -6.18
CA LEU A 184 -11.06 4.88 -7.11
C LEU A 184 -10.95 5.37 -8.56
N PRO A 185 -10.90 6.68 -8.85
CA PRO A 185 -10.64 7.18 -10.20
C PRO A 185 -9.36 6.60 -10.82
N ASP A 186 -8.24 6.63 -10.09
CA ASP A 186 -6.98 6.07 -10.57
C ASP A 186 -7.08 4.56 -10.85
N LEU A 187 -7.71 3.80 -9.95
CA LEU A 187 -7.94 2.37 -10.14
C LEU A 187 -8.78 2.07 -11.40
N CYS A 188 -9.83 2.84 -11.65
CA CYS A 188 -10.65 2.74 -12.84
C CYS A 188 -9.83 3.03 -14.11
N LEU A 189 -9.01 4.08 -14.10
CA LEU A 189 -8.14 4.42 -15.21
C LEU A 189 -7.11 3.32 -15.49
N MET A 190 -6.47 2.78 -14.45
CA MET A 190 -5.56 1.65 -14.59
C MET A 190 -6.25 0.42 -15.18
N TYR A 191 -7.48 0.12 -14.75
CA TYR A 191 -8.26 -1.00 -15.26
C TYR A 191 -8.57 -0.85 -16.75
N VAL A 192 -9.03 0.34 -17.18
CA VAL A 192 -9.30 0.62 -18.60
C VAL A 192 -8.02 0.60 -19.43
N ARG A 193 -6.91 1.18 -18.92
CA ARG A 193 -5.59 1.14 -19.58
C ARG A 193 -5.14 -0.29 -19.80
N ARG A 194 -5.26 -1.16 -18.79
CA ARG A 194 -4.94 -2.60 -18.92
C ARG A 194 -5.83 -3.28 -19.95
N ALA A 195 -7.14 -3.01 -19.95
CA ALA A 195 -8.06 -3.58 -20.93
C ALA A 195 -7.71 -3.17 -22.36
N SER A 196 -7.19 -1.96 -22.56
CA SER A 196 -6.73 -1.47 -23.87
C SER A 196 -5.59 -2.27 -24.48
N LEU A 197 -4.72 -2.85 -23.65
CA LEU A 197 -3.68 -3.78 -24.10
C LEU A 197 -4.25 -5.09 -24.64
N SER A 198 -5.50 -5.43 -24.33
CA SER A 198 -6.18 -6.64 -24.79
C SER A 198 -7.06 -6.41 -26.02
N GLY A 199 -7.18 -5.16 -26.50
CA GLY A 199 -7.95 -4.79 -27.69
C GLY A 199 -9.19 -3.93 -27.42
N LEU A 200 -9.82 -3.48 -28.50
CA LEU A 200 -10.92 -2.50 -28.46
C LEU A 200 -12.15 -3.03 -27.72
N GLU A 201 -12.54 -4.27 -27.94
CA GLU A 201 -13.74 -4.85 -27.32
C GLU A 201 -13.59 -5.00 -25.80
N ALA A 202 -12.41 -5.44 -25.34
CA ALA A 202 -12.09 -5.50 -23.92
C ALA A 202 -12.12 -4.09 -23.27
N THR A 203 -11.60 -3.09 -23.98
CA THR A 203 -11.65 -1.68 -23.54
C THR A 203 -13.08 -1.20 -23.39
N ARG A 204 -13.92 -1.47 -24.40
CA ARG A 204 -15.33 -1.09 -24.40
C ARG A 204 -16.07 -1.73 -23.24
N GLN A 205 -15.83 -3.01 -22.98
CA GLN A 205 -16.41 -3.72 -21.85
C GLN A 205 -15.94 -3.16 -20.51
N ALA A 206 -14.65 -2.86 -20.37
CA ALA A 206 -14.08 -2.27 -19.16
C ALA A 206 -14.67 -0.88 -18.88
N TYR A 207 -14.74 -0.04 -19.92
CA TYR A 207 -15.34 1.29 -19.85
C TYR A 207 -16.82 1.24 -19.48
N SER A 208 -17.58 0.33 -20.11
CA SER A 208 -18.99 0.07 -19.78
C SER A 208 -19.13 -0.32 -18.30
N THR A 209 -18.31 -1.25 -17.81
CA THR A 209 -18.33 -1.69 -16.41
C THR A 209 -18.12 -0.49 -15.47
N VAL A 210 -17.08 0.32 -15.72
CA VAL A 210 -16.79 1.51 -14.92
C VAL A 210 -17.93 2.53 -14.96
N LEU A 211 -18.46 2.87 -16.14
CA LEU A 211 -19.51 3.89 -16.28
C LEU A 211 -20.85 3.47 -15.66
N PHE A 212 -21.30 2.25 -15.95
CA PHE A 212 -22.61 1.80 -15.47
C PHE A 212 -22.57 1.49 -13.97
N GLU A 213 -21.48 0.90 -13.48
CA GLU A 213 -21.39 0.51 -12.07
C GLU A 213 -20.90 1.62 -11.15
N SER A 214 -20.25 2.68 -11.64
CA SER A 214 -19.97 3.89 -10.83
C SER A 214 -21.22 4.67 -10.44
N GLY A 215 -22.39 4.35 -11.02
CA GLY A 215 -23.63 5.07 -10.74
C GLY A 215 -23.79 6.36 -11.55
N TYR A 216 -22.88 6.66 -12.48
CA TYR A 216 -23.04 7.77 -13.43
C TYR A 216 -24.38 7.68 -14.20
N ALA A 217 -24.76 6.48 -14.61
CA ALA A 217 -26.07 6.23 -15.23
C ALA A 217 -27.27 6.36 -14.28
N GLY A 218 -27.06 6.24 -12.96
CA GLY A 218 -28.08 6.44 -11.93
C GLY A 218 -28.31 7.92 -11.62
N SER A 219 -27.26 8.74 -11.66
CA SER A 219 -27.32 10.21 -11.50
C SER A 219 -28.14 10.87 -12.61
N CYS A 220 -28.10 10.32 -13.83
CA CYS A 220 -28.91 10.80 -14.96
C CYS A 220 -30.37 10.28 -14.96
N ARG A 221 -30.77 9.46 -13.99
CA ARG A 221 -32.11 8.85 -13.93
C ARG A 221 -33.08 9.82 -13.25
N GLY A 222 -33.45 10.87 -13.97
CA GLY A 222 -34.36 11.93 -13.50
C GLY A 222 -34.09 13.30 -14.10
N MET A 223 -32.93 13.50 -14.73
CA MET A 223 -32.62 14.74 -15.45
C MET A 223 -33.25 14.70 -16.83
N SER A 224 -34.06 15.71 -17.14
CA SER A 224 -34.61 15.91 -18.47
C SER A 224 -33.47 16.18 -19.48
N ALA A 225 -33.71 15.93 -20.77
CA ALA A 225 -32.69 16.12 -21.82
C ALA A 225 -32.14 17.56 -21.91
N ASP A 226 -32.87 18.54 -21.36
CA ASP A 226 -32.44 19.94 -21.28
C ASP A 226 -31.50 20.22 -20.10
N GLU A 227 -31.63 19.50 -18.97
CA GLU A 227 -30.75 19.69 -17.81
C GLU A 227 -29.37 19.07 -18.02
N ALA A 228 -29.27 18.00 -18.82
CA ALA A 228 -27.99 17.38 -19.17
C ALA A 228 -27.11 18.25 -20.09
N ARG A 229 -27.69 19.25 -20.78
CA ARG A 229 -26.97 20.18 -21.66
C ARG A 229 -26.43 21.43 -20.94
N GLY A 230 -26.87 21.67 -19.70
CA GLY A 230 -26.51 22.88 -18.94
C GLY A 230 -25.20 22.81 -18.14
N VAL A 231 -24.55 21.64 -18.02
CA VAL A 231 -23.32 21.45 -17.22
C VAL A 231 -22.04 21.82 -18.02
N GLY A 232 -22.21 22.43 -19.20
CA GLY A 232 -21.13 22.83 -20.10
C GLY A 232 -21.06 24.34 -20.35
N GLN A 233 -21.30 25.17 -19.33
CA GLN A 233 -20.94 26.59 -19.32
C GLN A 233 -20.17 26.95 -18.06
#